data_AF-A0A1J5PCV0-F1
#
_entry.id   AF-A0A1J5PCV0-F1
#
_cell.length_a   1.000
_cell.length_b   1.000
_cell.length_c   1.000
_cell.angle_alpha   90.00
_cell.angle_beta   90.00
_cell.angle_gamma   90.00
#
_symmetry.space_group_name_H-M   'P 1'
#
loop_
_entity.id
_entity.type
_entity.pdbx_description
1 polymer ?
#
loop_
_entity_poly.entity_id
_entity_poly.type
_entity_poly.pdbx_seq_one_letter_code
_entity_poly.pdbx_strand_id
1 'polypeptide(L)'
;MSMHRGKRLTSGVTDHARKQLQQDAELVDSAPDRLVAQAALDPARRDVESDSTTVFTRQESLRLPDLLENPPPATPRFCRRRPVMPLAVVCHLF
;
A
#
# COMPACT_ATOMS: atom_id res chain seq x y z
N MET A 1 20.75 10.57 0.42
CA MET A 1 19.44 10.52 -0.28
C MET A 1 19.65 9.78 -1.58
N SER A 2 19.20 8.53 -1.70
CA SER A 2 19.40 7.73 -2.91
C SER A 2 18.46 8.25 -4.01
N MET A 3 19.00 9.03 -4.94
CA MET A 3 18.30 9.39 -6.18
C MET A 3 18.15 8.12 -7.02
N HIS A 4 16.99 7.46 -6.95
CA HIS A 4 16.63 6.46 -7.94
C HIS A 4 16.51 7.17 -9.30
N ARG A 5 17.56 7.12 -10.13
CA ARG A 5 17.45 7.47 -11.55
C ARG A 5 16.28 6.67 -12.13
N GLY A 6 15.36 7.38 -12.79
CA GLY A 6 14.09 6.83 -13.27
C GLY A 6 14.30 5.53 -14.06
N LYS A 7 13.70 4.45 -13.57
CA LYS A 7 13.71 3.15 -14.26
C LYS A 7 12.79 3.27 -15.48
N ARG A 8 13.24 2.79 -16.65
CA ARG A 8 12.41 2.75 -17.87
C ARG A 8 11.33 1.68 -17.71
N LEU A 9 10.08 2.06 -17.90
CA LEU A 9 8.95 1.14 -17.96
C LEU A 9 8.64 0.82 -19.42
N THR A 10 8.37 -0.45 -19.72
CA THR A 10 7.97 -0.91 -21.05
C THR A 10 6.86 -1.94 -20.89
N SER A 11 5.77 -1.78 -21.65
CA SER A 11 4.67 -2.74 -21.68
C SER A 11 4.25 -3.00 -23.14
N GLY A 12 3.81 -4.23 -23.42
CA GLY A 12 3.17 -4.54 -24.69
C GLY A 12 1.74 -3.99 -24.68
N VAL A 13 1.32 -3.36 -25.78
CA VAL A 13 0.00 -2.75 -25.90
C VAL A 13 -0.61 -3.17 -27.25
N THR A 14 -1.89 -3.53 -27.27
CA THR A 14 -2.61 -3.84 -28.52
C THR A 14 -2.74 -2.59 -29.40
N ASP A 15 -2.87 -2.76 -30.72
CA ASP A 15 -3.04 -1.64 -31.65
C ASP A 15 -4.26 -0.77 -31.33
N HIS A 16 -5.36 -1.38 -30.88
CA HIS A 16 -6.56 -0.67 -30.45
C HIS A 16 -6.27 0.28 -29.29
N ALA A 17 -5.66 -0.24 -28.22
CA ALA A 17 -5.29 0.56 -27.05
C ALA A 17 -4.25 1.64 -27.39
N ARG A 18 -3.31 1.37 -28.31
CA ARG A 18 -2.37 2.39 -28.80
C ARG A 18 -3.08 3.54 -29.50
N LYS A 19 -4.08 3.25 -30.33
CA LYS A 19 -4.87 4.27 -31.03
C LYS A 19 -5.68 5.11 -30.05
N GLN A 20 -6.29 4.50 -29.05
CA GLN A 20 -7.02 5.22 -28.00
C GLN A 20 -6.10 6.14 -27.20
N LEU A 21 -4.94 5.64 -26.74
CA LEU A 21 -3.97 6.45 -26.03
C LEU A 21 -3.48 7.65 -26.84
N GLN A 22 -3.33 7.49 -28.16
CA GLN A 22 -2.95 8.59 -29.04
C GLN A 22 -4.06 9.66 -29.12
N GLN A 23 -5.32 9.24 -29.25
CA GLN A 23 -6.48 10.15 -29.26
C GLN A 23 -6.63 10.90 -27.93
N ASP A 24 -6.53 10.18 -26.80
CA ASP A 24 -6.62 10.76 -25.47
C ASP A 24 -5.47 11.74 -25.21
N ALA A 25 -4.28 11.45 -25.72
CA ALA A 25 -3.12 12.33 -25.60
C ALA A 25 -3.29 13.62 -26.40
N GLU A 26 -3.87 13.53 -27.60
CA GLU A 26 -4.23 14.70 -28.42
C GLU A 26 -5.28 15.58 -27.73
N LEU A 27 -6.25 15.00 -27.02
CA LEU A 27 -7.27 15.78 -26.28
C LEU A 27 -6.69 16.58 -25.11
N VAL A 28 -5.59 16.12 -24.53
CA VAL A 28 -4.95 16.71 -23.34
C VAL A 28 -3.67 17.47 -23.72
N ASP A 29 -3.43 17.70 -25.01
CA ASP A 29 -2.21 18.33 -25.56
C ASP A 29 -0.92 17.73 -24.94
N SER A 30 -0.89 16.41 -24.82
CA SER A 30 0.19 15.67 -24.16
C SER A 30 0.74 14.56 -25.06
N ALA A 31 1.91 14.04 -24.73
CA ALA A 31 2.44 12.84 -25.38
C ALA A 31 1.83 11.58 -24.74
N PRO A 32 1.57 10.50 -25.50
CA PRO A 32 0.97 9.28 -24.97
C PRO A 32 1.80 8.66 -23.83
N ASP A 33 3.13 8.68 -23.92
CA ASP A 33 4.01 8.19 -22.85
C ASP A 33 3.84 8.97 -21.53
N ARG A 34 3.64 10.29 -21.63
CA ARG A 34 3.43 11.17 -20.48
C ARG A 34 2.04 10.97 -19.89
N LEU A 35 1.03 10.80 -20.75
CA LEU A 35 -0.33 10.47 -20.34
C LEU A 35 -0.36 9.15 -19.59
N VAL A 36 0.28 8.10 -20.11
CA VAL A 36 0.35 6.78 -19.45
C VAL A 36 1.06 6.87 -18.11
N ALA A 37 2.19 7.59 -18.03
CA ALA A 37 2.89 7.77 -16.77
C ALA A 37 2.01 8.48 -15.72
N GLN A 38 1.26 9.51 -16.12
CA GLN A 38 0.36 10.22 -15.22
C GLN A 38 -0.85 9.36 -14.81
N ALA A 39 -1.48 8.69 -15.77
CA ALA A 39 -2.61 7.80 -15.55
C ALA A 39 -2.25 6.59 -14.68
N ALA A 40 -0.98 6.18 -14.63
CA ALA A 40 -0.49 5.13 -13.74
C ALA A 40 -0.21 5.65 -12.31
N LEU A 41 0.14 6.93 -12.14
CA LEU A 41 0.48 7.50 -10.83
C LEU A 41 -0.77 7.72 -9.95
N ASP A 42 -1.87 8.16 -10.55
CA ASP A 42 -3.10 8.46 -9.81
C ASP A 42 -3.72 7.23 -9.11
N PRO A 43 -3.91 6.07 -9.78
CA PRO A 43 -4.38 4.86 -9.11
C PRO A 43 -3.33 4.35 -8.10
N ALA A 44 -2.04 4.36 -8.44
CA ALA A 44 -1.01 3.90 -7.52
C ALA A 44 -0.99 4.70 -6.21
N ARG A 45 -1.25 6.01 -6.25
CA ARG A 45 -1.38 6.84 -5.04
C ARG A 45 -2.61 6.46 -4.21
N ARG A 46 -3.74 6.21 -4.87
CA ARG A 46 -4.98 5.78 -4.20
C ARG A 46 -4.84 4.40 -3.57
N ASP A 47 -4.16 3.48 -4.24
CA ASP A 47 -3.90 2.14 -3.73
C ASP A 47 -3.00 2.20 -2.51
N VAL A 48 -1.92 3.00 -2.54
CA VAL A 48 -1.04 3.21 -1.39
C VAL A 48 -1.80 3.81 -0.20
N GLU A 49 -2.64 4.82 -0.45
CA GLU A 49 -3.46 5.42 0.61
C GLU A 49 -4.46 4.41 1.17
N SER A 50 -5.09 3.61 0.30
CA SER A 50 -6.04 2.56 0.68
C SER A 50 -5.36 1.46 1.50
N ASP A 51 -4.17 1.02 1.12
CA ASP A 51 -3.39 0.02 1.85
C ASP A 51 -2.95 0.54 3.23
N SER A 52 -2.72 1.86 3.34
CA SER A 52 -2.37 2.50 4.60
C SER A 52 -3.57 2.68 5.55
N THR A 53 -4.79 2.59 5.02
CA THR A 53 -6.02 2.73 5.79
C THR A 53 -6.69 1.38 5.99
N THR A 54 -6.66 0.86 7.21
CA THR A 54 -7.42 -0.36 7.52
C THR A 54 -8.90 -0.02 7.72
N VAL A 55 -9.74 -0.47 6.80
CA VAL A 55 -11.21 -0.37 6.93
C VAL A 55 -11.71 -1.54 7.78
N PHE A 56 -12.25 -1.25 8.96
CA PHE A 56 -12.86 -2.26 9.82
C PHE A 56 -14.36 -2.35 9.58
N THR A 57 -14.88 -3.57 9.54
CA THR A 57 -16.32 -3.79 9.69
C THR A 57 -16.77 -3.39 11.11
N ARG A 58 -18.07 -3.14 11.29
CA ARG A 58 -18.62 -2.77 12.61
C ARG A 58 -18.31 -3.79 13.70
N GLN A 59 -18.26 -5.08 13.35
CA GLN A 59 -17.94 -6.12 14.32
C GLN A 59 -16.45 -6.13 14.69
N GLU A 60 -15.57 -5.86 13.73
CA GLU A 60 -14.13 -5.81 13.99
C GLU A 60 -13.74 -4.57 14.79
N SER A 61 -14.37 -3.42 14.52
CA SER A 61 -14.11 -2.19 15.28
C SER A 61 -14.54 -2.29 16.75
N LEU A 62 -15.56 -3.10 17.06
CA LEU A 62 -15.96 -3.39 18.45
C LEU A 62 -15.02 -4.37 19.15
N ARG A 63 -14.40 -5.29 18.41
CA ARG A 63 -13.46 -6.28 18.98
C ARG A 63 -12.05 -5.74 19.14
N LEU A 64 -11.66 -4.75 18.34
CA LEU A 64 -10.30 -4.21 18.35
C LEU A 64 -9.89 -3.59 19.69
N PRO A 65 -10.73 -2.77 20.37
CA PRO A 65 -10.39 -2.24 21.69
C PRO A 65 -10.10 -3.35 22.71
N ASP A 66 -10.95 -4.38 22.76
CA ASP A 66 -10.77 -5.52 23.67
C ASP A 66 -9.44 -6.25 23.40
N LEU A 67 -9.05 -6.40 22.13
CA LEU A 67 -7.78 -7.03 21.74
C LEU A 67 -6.55 -6.16 22.04
N LEU A 68 -6.70 -4.83 22.11
CA LEU A 68 -5.62 -3.91 22.50
C LEU A 68 -5.43 -3.90 24.01
N GLU A 69 -6.53 -3.88 24.77
CA GLU A 69 -6.51 -3.86 26.24
C GLU A 69 -6.17 -5.24 26.82
N ASN A 70 -6.65 -6.32 26.18
CA ASN A 70 -6.45 -7.70 26.59
C ASN A 70 -5.88 -8.52 25.42
N PRO A 71 -4.60 -8.31 25.08
CA PRO A 71 -3.99 -9.01 23.95
C PRO A 71 -3.97 -10.52 24.21
N PRO A 72 -4.35 -11.35 23.23
CA PRO A 72 -4.30 -12.79 23.38
C PRO A 72 -2.86 -13.26 23.58
N PRO A 73 -2.65 -14.34 24.37
CA PRO A 73 -1.31 -14.87 24.57
C PRO A 73 -0.70 -15.31 23.23
N ALA A 74 0.59 -15.04 23.08
CA ALA A 74 1.31 -15.35 21.86
C ALA A 74 1.21 -16.84 21.52
N THR A 75 0.85 -17.14 20.27
CA THR A 75 0.72 -18.53 19.82
C THR A 75 2.09 -19.23 19.82
N PRO A 76 2.15 -20.56 20.02
CA PRO A 76 3.43 -21.30 20.00
C PRO A 76 4.22 -21.12 18.69
N ARG A 77 3.52 -20.90 17.57
CA ARG A 77 4.14 -20.59 16.27
C ARG A 77 4.82 -19.22 16.25
N PHE A 78 4.23 -18.24 16.94
CA PHE A 78 4.80 -16.91 17.12
C PHE A 78 6.05 -16.97 18.00
N CYS A 79 5.98 -17.65 19.16
CA CYS A 79 7.10 -17.78 20.10
C CYS A 79 8.30 -18.56 19.54
N ARG A 80 8.08 -19.52 18.63
CA ARG A 80 9.17 -20.26 17.98
C ARG A 80 9.98 -19.39 17.01
N ARG A 81 9.37 -18.36 16.42
CA ARG A 81 10.02 -17.48 15.42
C ARG A 81 10.66 -16.25 16.04
N ARG A 82 10.27 -15.86 17.25
CA ARG A 82 10.92 -14.81 18.03
C ARG A 82 11.08 -15.30 19.47
N PRO A 83 12.30 -15.41 20.01
CA PRO A 83 12.46 -15.54 21.45
C PRO A 83 11.90 -14.27 22.09
N VAL A 84 10.70 -14.37 22.65
CA VAL A 84 9.98 -13.24 23.23
C VAL A 84 10.69 -12.87 24.53
N MET A 85 11.36 -11.72 24.57
CA MET A 85 11.59 -11.04 25.85
C MET A 85 10.22 -10.58 26.35
N PRO A 86 9.83 -10.91 27.59
CA PRO A 86 8.51 -10.57 28.09
C PRO A 86 8.36 -9.04 28.14
N LEU A 87 7.30 -8.54 27.51
CA LEU A 87 6.86 -7.14 27.50
C LEU A 87 6.32 -6.68 28.88
N ALA A 88 6.87 -7.22 29.96
CA ALA A 88 6.49 -6.90 31.33
C ALA A 88 7.35 -5.77 31.96
N VAL A 89 8.31 -5.19 31.22
CA VAL A 89 9.27 -4.20 31.75
C VAL A 89 9.05 -2.78 31.19
N VAL A 90 7.81 -2.39 30.88
CA VAL A 90 7.49 -0.98 30.57
C VAL A 90 6.35 -0.43 31.44
N CYS A 91 6.12 -1.02 32.62
CA CYS A 91 5.22 -0.44 33.65
C CYS A 91 5.94 0.08 34.89
N HIS A 92 7.28 0.04 34.95
CA HIS A 92 8.04 0.68 36.03
C HIS A 92 9.24 1.44 35.47
N LEU A 93 8.98 2.58 34.85
CA LEU A 93 9.86 3.73 34.98
C LEU A 93 9.05 5.00 34.74
N PHE A 94 9.19 5.88 35.72
CA PHE A 94 8.86 7.30 35.76
C PHE A 94 8.97 8.02 34.42
#